data_AF-A0A7V4UEY4-F1
#
_entry.id   AF-A0A7V4UEY4-F1
#
_cell.length_a   1.000
_cell.length_b   1.000
_cell.length_c   1.000
_cell.angle_alpha   90.00
_cell.angle_beta   90.00
_cell.angle_gamma   90.00
#
_symmetry.space_group_name_H-M   'P 1'
#
loop_
_entity.id
_entity.type
_entity.pdbx_description
1 polymer ?
#
loop_
_entity_poly.entity_id
_entity_poly.type
_entity_poly.pdbx_seq_one_letter_code
_entity_poly.pdbx_strand_id
1 'polypeptide(L)'
;MYFRFKHSLKYFALLVSLFPAFLFAQPSDAQVIKDLSNPGVISIKLTSKNGHKQWNSDYGTWEYVRGVKEVIREYPKKKGVKIKIVGDAVYQLYGSKYKYWKFRVISNEYIGMDVPSSEELMKIVRSDLKKFVSSYWYNRIIGDIKAIYFPEDPKITWHTPNSVSFNIIAEYTALVSDIHTEDIVQTYNVRLYREAEDKPWNNFISSKLERKTSNRKEYSRSEVKQMKTLGEIDREQAAQAALSSLPQMDIPKFKSGVELVLYLHNLLLDGTPEQVEAFLMKTLAPSAFVSGSTTQLNRRGADMINNAIKNAFKKRGTYKQQYCRNPFVDKRRSSKSRIYINGCINKVSTMIAFGKFGGGYKEGVKTGGEWKITDLYVGTRQDDDAIAYINSFSNRSKLCPND
;
A
#
# COMPACT_ATOMS: atom_id res chain seq x y z
N MET A 1 70.61 75.98 4.70
CA MET A 1 71.78 75.99 3.79
C MET A 1 72.59 74.73 4.06
N TYR A 2 72.32 73.62 3.36
CA TYR A 2 73.21 72.45 3.28
C TYR A 2 72.91 71.68 2.00
N PHE A 3 73.96 71.13 1.41
CA PHE A 3 74.13 70.80 0.00
C PHE A 3 73.37 69.54 -0.46
N ARG A 4 73.01 69.57 -1.76
CA ARG A 4 72.70 68.42 -2.62
C ARG A 4 73.90 67.48 -2.73
N PHE A 5 73.67 66.17 -2.76
CA PHE A 5 74.40 65.26 -3.66
C PHE A 5 73.47 64.23 -4.30
N LYS A 6 73.69 64.02 -5.59
CA LYS A 6 72.88 63.28 -6.58
C LYS A 6 73.10 61.77 -6.51
N HIS A 7 72.07 61.05 -6.95
CA HIS A 7 71.98 59.64 -7.32
C HIS A 7 73.23 59.02 -7.97
N SER A 8 73.47 57.73 -7.68
CA SER A 8 73.54 56.73 -8.75
C SER A 8 73.02 55.37 -8.27
N LEU A 9 72.08 54.84 -9.05
CA LEU A 9 71.31 53.62 -8.89
C LEU A 9 72.03 52.50 -9.65
N LYS A 10 72.47 51.41 -9.02
CA LYS A 10 73.01 50.23 -9.71
C LYS A 10 72.73 48.92 -8.97
N TYR A 11 71.83 48.12 -9.58
CA TYR A 11 71.67 46.66 -9.56
C TYR A 11 71.34 45.95 -8.24
N PHE A 12 70.03 45.77 -7.99
CA PHE A 12 69.52 44.66 -7.19
C PHE A 12 69.12 43.53 -8.16
N ALA A 13 69.89 42.46 -8.20
CA ALA A 13 69.57 41.27 -8.99
C ALA A 13 68.34 40.58 -8.39
N LEU A 14 67.19 40.68 -9.06
CA LEU A 14 65.97 39.97 -8.74
C LEU A 14 66.15 38.49 -9.10
N LEU A 15 66.47 37.67 -8.11
CA LEU A 15 66.53 36.21 -8.24
C LEU A 15 65.08 35.69 -8.28
N VAL A 16 64.47 35.67 -9.46
CA VAL A 16 63.19 35.00 -9.71
C VAL A 16 63.43 33.50 -9.61
N SER A 17 63.27 32.95 -8.42
CA SER A 17 63.10 31.52 -8.20
C SER A 17 61.82 31.08 -8.93
N LEU A 18 61.99 30.61 -10.17
CA LEU A 18 61.05 29.75 -10.88
C LEU A 18 60.83 28.49 -10.01
N PHE A 19 59.86 28.53 -9.11
CA PHE A 19 59.26 27.30 -8.60
C PHE A 19 58.53 26.66 -9.79
N PRO A 20 58.97 25.48 -10.26
CA PRO A 20 58.15 24.73 -11.20
C PRO A 20 56.85 24.40 -10.47
N ALA A 21 55.74 24.98 -10.92
CA ALA A 21 54.44 24.43 -10.59
C ALA A 21 54.49 22.97 -11.05
N PHE A 22 54.62 22.02 -10.11
CA PHE A 22 54.50 20.60 -10.40
C PHE A 22 53.05 20.35 -10.83
N LEU A 23 52.78 20.62 -12.10
CA LEU A 23 51.58 20.19 -12.81
C LEU A 23 51.69 18.68 -12.90
N PHE A 24 51.12 17.99 -11.90
CA PHE A 24 50.95 16.54 -11.96
C PHE A 24 50.16 16.23 -13.23
N ALA A 25 50.80 15.54 -14.18
CA ALA A 25 50.19 15.26 -15.48
C ALA A 25 48.92 14.42 -15.28
N GLN A 26 47.77 15.04 -15.54
CA GLN A 26 46.49 14.35 -15.53
C GLN A 26 46.44 13.33 -16.68
N PRO A 27 45.75 12.19 -16.53
CA PRO A 27 45.53 11.25 -17.60
C PRO A 27 44.93 11.93 -18.84
N SER A 28 45.48 11.62 -20.02
CA SER A 28 44.90 12.08 -21.29
C SER A 28 43.64 11.28 -21.63
N ASP A 29 42.77 11.82 -22.47
CA ASP A 29 41.58 11.11 -22.95
C ASP A 29 41.94 9.79 -23.66
N ALA A 30 43.07 9.76 -24.39
CA ALA A 30 43.58 8.54 -25.00
C ALA A 30 44.00 7.49 -23.96
N GLN A 31 44.64 7.92 -22.86
CA GLN A 31 44.97 7.04 -21.74
C GLN A 31 43.70 6.51 -21.07
N VAL A 32 42.69 7.37 -20.87
CA VAL A 32 41.40 6.94 -20.30
C VAL A 32 40.69 5.92 -21.17
N ILE A 33 40.65 6.14 -22.49
CA ILE A 33 40.07 5.17 -23.42
C ILE A 33 40.85 3.85 -23.36
N LYS A 34 42.19 3.89 -23.32
CA LYS A 34 43.03 2.69 -23.20
C LYS A 34 42.74 1.91 -21.91
N ASP A 35 42.70 2.58 -20.76
CA ASP A 35 42.49 1.92 -19.46
C ASP A 35 41.09 1.29 -19.33
N LEU A 36 40.10 1.83 -20.03
CA LEU A 36 38.75 1.28 -20.08
C LEU A 36 38.57 0.22 -21.19
N SER A 37 39.45 0.20 -22.18
CA SER A 37 39.41 -0.75 -23.29
C SER A 37 39.86 -2.13 -22.80
N ASN A 38 38.92 -3.06 -22.74
CA ASN A 38 39.14 -4.45 -22.37
C ASN A 38 38.37 -5.37 -23.34
N PRO A 39 38.69 -6.67 -23.43
CA PRO A 39 37.93 -7.60 -24.27
C PRO A 39 36.41 -7.49 -24.03
N GLY A 40 35.65 -7.38 -25.12
CA GLY A 40 34.20 -7.20 -25.10
C GLY A 40 33.71 -5.75 -25.01
N VAL A 41 34.58 -4.75 -24.85
CA VAL A 41 34.22 -3.33 -25.02
C VAL A 41 34.17 -2.99 -26.51
N ILE A 42 33.04 -2.41 -26.94
CA ILE A 42 32.74 -2.06 -28.34
C ILE A 42 33.08 -0.60 -28.60
N SER A 43 32.69 0.30 -27.69
CA SER A 43 32.94 1.73 -27.86
C SER A 43 32.98 2.47 -26.52
N ILE A 44 33.79 3.52 -26.44
CA ILE A 44 33.89 4.42 -25.29
C ILE A 44 33.71 5.86 -25.78
N LYS A 45 32.87 6.63 -25.11
CA LYS A 45 32.68 8.07 -25.33
C LYS A 45 32.82 8.81 -24.02
N LEU A 46 33.78 9.73 -23.96
CA LEU A 46 34.00 10.59 -22.81
C LEU A 46 33.01 11.77 -22.79
N THR A 47 32.82 12.38 -21.62
CA THR A 47 32.04 13.62 -21.54
C THR A 47 32.84 14.80 -22.12
N SER A 48 32.13 15.84 -22.58
CA SER A 48 32.77 17.05 -23.14
C SER A 48 33.54 17.88 -22.11
N LYS A 49 33.19 17.77 -20.83
CA LYS A 49 33.91 18.42 -19.73
C LYS A 49 35.14 17.61 -19.37
N ASN A 50 36.30 18.27 -19.24
CA ASN A 50 37.51 17.62 -18.73
C ASN A 50 37.30 17.05 -17.31
N GLY A 51 38.16 16.13 -16.90
CA GLY A 51 38.12 15.58 -15.55
C GLY A 51 38.54 16.62 -14.49
N HIS A 52 38.26 16.30 -13.23
CA HIS A 52 38.54 17.17 -12.09
C HIS A 52 39.30 16.43 -10.99
N LYS A 53 40.03 17.18 -10.18
CA LYS A 53 40.76 16.66 -9.02
C LYS A 53 39.87 16.73 -7.78
N GLN A 54 39.84 15.67 -6.97
CA GLN A 54 39.13 15.62 -5.70
C GLN A 54 39.97 14.92 -4.63
N TRP A 55 39.82 15.31 -3.36
CA TRP A 55 40.47 14.62 -2.25
C TRP A 55 39.59 13.44 -1.81
N ASN A 56 40.16 12.24 -1.71
CA ASN A 56 39.50 11.08 -1.13
C ASN A 56 39.98 10.89 0.31
N SER A 57 39.13 11.25 1.27
CA SER A 57 39.42 11.16 2.71
C SER A 57 39.64 9.73 3.18
N ASP A 58 38.91 8.77 2.61
CA ASP A 58 38.93 7.37 3.07
C ASP A 58 40.26 6.69 2.76
N TYR A 59 40.91 7.12 1.67
CA TYR A 59 42.19 6.58 1.20
C TYR A 59 43.36 7.56 1.39
N GLY A 60 43.10 8.74 1.97
CA GLY A 60 44.12 9.77 2.20
C GLY A 60 44.90 10.16 0.93
N THR A 61 44.24 10.18 -0.23
CA THR A 61 44.90 10.45 -1.52
C THR A 61 44.08 11.38 -2.41
N TRP A 62 44.77 12.06 -3.32
CA TRP A 62 44.14 12.85 -4.37
C TRP A 62 43.71 11.95 -5.52
N GLU A 63 42.51 12.18 -6.02
CA GLU A 63 41.95 11.52 -7.18
C GLU A 63 41.80 12.47 -8.34
N TYR A 64 41.95 11.93 -9.56
CA TYR A 64 41.46 12.55 -10.78
C TYR A 64 40.28 11.74 -11.31
N VAL A 65 39.15 12.42 -11.56
CA VAL A 65 37.90 11.81 -12.00
C VAL A 65 37.56 12.31 -13.38
N ARG A 66 37.50 11.40 -14.36
CA ARG A 66 37.12 11.68 -15.75
C ARG A 66 35.75 11.09 -16.06
N GLY A 67 34.79 11.96 -16.38
CA GLY A 67 33.44 11.54 -16.75
C GLY A 67 33.40 10.78 -18.09
N VAL A 68 32.63 9.70 -18.10
CA VAL A 68 32.43 8.84 -19.27
C VAL A 68 30.95 8.79 -19.61
N LYS A 69 30.61 9.34 -20.78
CA LYS A 69 29.23 9.45 -21.26
C LYS A 69 28.64 8.08 -21.59
N GLU A 70 29.45 7.18 -22.14
CA GLU A 70 28.98 5.88 -22.62
C GLU A 70 30.15 4.92 -22.78
N VAL A 71 30.07 3.74 -22.16
CA VAL A 71 30.85 2.54 -22.52
C VAL A 71 29.86 1.50 -22.99
N ILE A 72 29.95 1.10 -24.26
CA ILE A 72 29.15 0.00 -24.81
C ILE A 72 30.02 -1.26 -24.79
N ARG A 73 29.49 -2.35 -24.24
CA ARG A 73 30.13 -3.66 -24.25
C ARG A 73 29.14 -4.77 -24.55
N GLU A 74 29.64 -5.89 -25.07
CA GLU A 74 28.86 -7.12 -25.22
C GLU A 74 28.46 -7.65 -23.83
N TYR A 75 27.24 -8.17 -23.72
CA TYR A 75 26.79 -8.87 -22.52
C TYR A 75 27.22 -10.34 -22.58
N PRO A 76 28.13 -10.82 -21.70
CA PRO A 76 28.72 -12.14 -21.87
C PRO A 76 27.73 -13.30 -21.79
N LYS A 77 26.59 -13.11 -21.12
CA LYS A 77 25.61 -14.18 -20.90
C LYS A 77 24.58 -14.33 -22.03
N LYS A 78 24.41 -13.33 -22.90
CA LYS A 78 23.40 -13.37 -23.96
C LYS A 78 23.91 -12.71 -25.24
N LYS A 79 24.02 -13.52 -26.30
CA LYS A 79 24.47 -13.08 -27.62
C LYS A 79 23.52 -12.02 -28.18
N GLY A 80 24.09 -10.95 -28.76
CA GLY A 80 23.32 -9.85 -29.37
C GLY A 80 22.83 -8.79 -28.37
N VAL A 81 23.04 -8.99 -27.07
CA VAL A 81 22.72 -8.02 -26.04
C VAL A 81 23.95 -7.20 -25.69
N LYS A 82 23.79 -5.89 -25.59
CA LYS A 82 24.86 -4.95 -25.21
C LYS A 82 24.51 -4.29 -23.89
N ILE A 83 25.53 -3.94 -23.11
CA ILE A 83 25.39 -3.11 -21.92
C ILE A 83 25.97 -1.74 -22.25
N LYS A 84 25.14 -0.72 -22.11
CA LYS A 84 25.54 0.68 -22.07
C LYS A 84 25.75 1.09 -20.64
N ILE A 85 26.97 1.53 -20.32
CA ILE A 85 27.40 1.90 -18.97
C ILE A 85 27.72 3.40 -18.99
N VAL A 86 27.17 4.14 -18.03
CA VAL A 86 27.53 5.54 -17.75
C VAL A 86 28.26 5.58 -16.42
N GLY A 87 29.33 6.37 -16.33
CA GLY A 87 30.13 6.42 -15.11
C GLY A 87 31.35 7.31 -15.19
N ASP A 88 32.29 7.10 -14.28
CA ASP A 88 33.54 7.84 -14.22
C ASP A 88 34.75 6.90 -14.18
N ALA A 89 35.81 7.27 -14.88
CA ALA A 89 37.13 6.69 -14.66
C ALA A 89 37.84 7.44 -13.52
N VAL A 90 38.22 6.72 -12.47
CA VAL A 90 38.87 7.28 -11.28
C VAL A 90 40.33 6.85 -11.26
N TYR A 91 41.20 7.81 -11.01
CA TYR A 91 42.64 7.62 -10.90
C TYR A 91 43.12 8.12 -9.54
N GLN A 92 43.97 7.37 -8.86
CA GLN A 92 44.57 7.78 -7.59
C GLN A 92 46.01 8.28 -7.81
N LEU A 93 46.41 9.29 -7.05
CA LEU A 93 47.77 9.82 -7.08
C LEU A 93 48.71 8.87 -6.30
N TYR A 94 49.67 8.29 -7.01
CA TYR A 94 50.74 7.49 -6.45
C TYR A 94 52.09 8.14 -6.73
N GLY A 95 52.72 8.69 -5.69
CA GLY A 95 53.91 9.53 -5.85
C GLY A 95 53.59 10.75 -6.70
N SER A 96 54.23 10.87 -7.86
CA SER A 96 54.03 11.98 -8.80
C SER A 96 53.11 11.67 -9.99
N LYS A 97 52.45 10.51 -10.02
CA LYS A 97 51.63 10.08 -11.17
C LYS A 97 50.26 9.58 -10.76
N TYR A 98 49.25 9.91 -11.57
CA TYR A 98 47.93 9.29 -11.47
C TYR A 98 47.97 7.89 -12.08
N LYS A 99 47.43 6.90 -11.36
CA LYS A 99 47.24 5.53 -11.86
C LYS A 99 45.76 5.20 -11.88
N TYR A 100 45.31 4.51 -12.92
CA TYR A 100 43.93 4.06 -13.01
C TYR A 100 43.61 3.18 -11.80
N TRP A 101 42.51 3.51 -11.13
CA TRP A 101 42.06 2.77 -9.96
C TRP A 101 40.82 1.94 -10.29
N LYS A 102 39.75 2.58 -10.75
CA LYS A 102 38.49 1.91 -11.03
C LYS A 102 37.60 2.70 -11.97
N PHE A 103 36.61 2.01 -12.52
CA PHE A 103 35.45 2.64 -13.14
C PHE A 103 34.28 2.66 -12.17
N ARG A 104 33.79 3.85 -11.82
CA ARG A 104 32.62 4.04 -10.97
C ARG A 104 31.38 4.07 -11.87
N VAL A 105 30.58 3.01 -11.84
CA VAL A 105 29.31 2.94 -12.56
C VAL A 105 28.28 3.86 -11.89
N ILE A 106 27.64 4.72 -12.69
CA ILE A 106 26.52 5.57 -12.29
C ILE A 106 25.20 4.92 -12.72
N SER A 107 25.14 4.42 -13.95
CA SER A 107 23.96 3.71 -14.46
C SER A 107 24.35 2.69 -15.53
N ASN A 108 23.48 1.71 -15.74
CA ASN A 108 23.58 0.71 -16.80
C ASN A 108 22.24 0.57 -17.53
N GLU A 109 22.30 0.27 -18.81
CA GLU A 109 21.16 -0.04 -19.67
C GLU A 109 21.51 -1.25 -20.54
N TYR A 110 20.59 -2.22 -20.64
CA TYR A 110 20.74 -3.39 -21.50
C TYR A 110 19.99 -3.17 -22.81
N ILE A 111 20.70 -3.26 -23.92
CA ILE A 111 20.21 -2.99 -25.27
C ILE A 111 20.07 -4.33 -26.00
N GLY A 112 18.95 -4.55 -26.68
CA GLY A 112 18.68 -5.78 -27.45
C GLY A 112 18.11 -6.93 -26.62
N MET A 113 17.63 -6.67 -25.41
CA MET A 113 16.87 -7.64 -24.61
C MET A 113 15.44 -7.75 -25.14
N ASP A 114 14.94 -8.99 -25.27
CA ASP A 114 13.54 -9.26 -25.63
C ASP A 114 12.59 -8.65 -24.61
N VAL A 115 11.54 -7.99 -25.08
CA VAL A 115 10.52 -7.34 -24.23
C VAL A 115 9.46 -8.38 -23.83
N PRO A 116 8.98 -8.39 -22.58
CA PRO A 116 7.87 -9.28 -22.21
C PRO A 116 6.61 -8.95 -23.02
N SER A 117 5.73 -9.93 -23.21
CA SER A 117 4.50 -9.71 -23.99
C SER A 117 3.61 -8.65 -23.34
N SER A 118 2.95 -7.82 -24.15
CA SER A 118 2.02 -6.79 -23.65
C SER A 118 0.92 -7.37 -22.76
N GLU A 119 0.46 -8.59 -23.04
CA GLU A 119 -0.54 -9.29 -22.24
C GLU A 119 -0.04 -9.63 -20.84
N GLU A 120 1.17 -10.21 -20.73
CA GLU A 120 1.80 -10.52 -19.45
C GLU A 120 2.01 -9.26 -18.61
N LEU A 121 2.53 -8.19 -19.23
CA LEU A 121 2.75 -6.90 -18.59
C LEU A 121 1.44 -6.30 -18.05
N MET A 122 0.37 -6.33 -18.87
CA MET A 122 -0.94 -5.83 -18.46
C MET A 122 -1.56 -6.66 -17.35
N LYS A 123 -1.39 -7.98 -17.35
CA LYS A 123 -1.88 -8.86 -16.29
C LYS A 123 -1.27 -8.48 -14.94
N ILE A 124 0.04 -8.22 -14.91
CA ILE A 124 0.74 -7.80 -13.68
C ILE A 124 0.22 -6.45 -13.19
N VAL A 125 0.11 -5.47 -14.09
CA VAL A 125 -0.38 -4.12 -13.76
C VAL A 125 -1.81 -4.15 -13.22
N ARG A 126 -2.69 -4.95 -13.83
CA ARG A 126 -4.10 -5.11 -13.42
C ARG A 126 -4.27 -5.90 -12.13
N SER A 127 -3.30 -6.74 -11.76
CA SER A 127 -3.37 -7.52 -10.51
C SER A 127 -3.34 -6.65 -9.25
N ASP A 128 -2.78 -5.44 -9.33
CA ASP A 128 -2.73 -4.48 -8.23
C ASP A 128 -2.92 -3.05 -8.74
N LEU A 129 -4.16 -2.72 -9.12
CA LEU A 129 -4.52 -1.38 -9.60
C LEU A 129 -4.21 -0.30 -8.57
N LYS A 130 -4.36 -0.59 -7.26
CA LYS A 130 -4.04 0.35 -6.18
C LYS A 130 -2.58 0.76 -6.20
N LYS A 131 -1.68 -0.18 -6.46
CA LYS A 131 -0.25 0.10 -6.59
C LYS A 131 0.07 0.77 -7.92
N PHE A 132 -0.59 0.38 -9.00
CA PHE A 132 -0.41 0.98 -10.32
C PHE A 132 -0.79 2.47 -10.34
N VAL A 133 -2.00 2.85 -9.94
CA VAL A 133 -2.44 4.25 -9.97
C VAL A 133 -2.01 5.06 -8.73
N SER A 134 -1.41 4.41 -7.72
CA SER A 134 -1.19 4.86 -6.33
C SER A 134 -2.45 4.88 -5.46
N SER A 135 -2.27 4.61 -4.16
CA SER A 135 -3.37 4.58 -3.17
C SER A 135 -4.16 5.89 -3.11
N TYR A 136 -3.56 7.02 -3.44
CA TYR A 136 -4.26 8.30 -3.50
C TYR A 136 -5.31 8.32 -4.62
N TRP A 137 -4.90 8.02 -5.87
CA TRP A 137 -5.83 8.03 -7.01
C TRP A 137 -6.82 6.88 -6.96
N TYR A 138 -6.40 5.70 -6.48
CA TYR A 138 -7.28 4.56 -6.32
C TYR A 138 -8.54 4.86 -5.49
N ASN A 139 -8.44 5.74 -4.49
CA ASN A 139 -9.57 6.19 -3.68
C ASN A 139 -10.21 7.51 -4.18
N ARG A 140 -9.90 7.95 -5.40
CA ARG A 140 -10.47 9.17 -6.01
C ARG A 140 -10.98 8.95 -7.43
N ILE A 141 -10.54 7.90 -8.12
CA ILE A 141 -11.12 7.47 -9.39
C ILE A 141 -12.58 7.12 -9.13
N ILE A 142 -13.49 7.74 -9.88
CA ILE A 142 -14.93 7.48 -9.81
C ILE A 142 -15.26 6.35 -10.78
N GLY A 143 -16.00 5.35 -10.29
CA GLY A 143 -16.30 4.17 -11.09
C GLY A 143 -15.05 3.33 -11.33
N ASP A 144 -14.76 3.04 -12.60
CA ASP A 144 -13.63 2.20 -13.02
C ASP A 144 -12.63 2.99 -13.89
N ILE A 145 -11.46 2.40 -14.11
CA ILE A 145 -10.49 2.89 -15.08
C ILE A 145 -11.02 2.59 -16.49
N LYS A 146 -11.24 3.64 -17.28
CA LYS A 146 -11.82 3.56 -18.63
C LYS A 146 -10.93 2.77 -19.59
N ALA A 147 -9.61 3.00 -19.52
CA ALA A 147 -8.64 2.32 -20.37
C ALA A 147 -7.26 2.23 -19.69
N ILE A 148 -6.52 1.16 -20.00
CA ILE A 148 -5.10 0.98 -19.67
C ILE A 148 -4.42 0.39 -20.92
N TYR A 149 -3.45 1.11 -21.49
CA TYR A 149 -2.79 0.72 -22.75
C TYR A 149 -1.34 1.19 -22.83
N PHE A 150 -0.56 0.57 -23.73
CA PHE A 150 0.78 1.03 -24.07
C PHE A 150 0.70 2.19 -25.08
N PRO A 151 1.45 3.28 -24.89
CA PRO A 151 1.59 4.29 -25.94
C PRO A 151 2.38 3.71 -27.13
N GLU A 152 2.34 4.40 -28.28
CA GLU A 152 3.09 4.04 -29.48
C GLU A 152 4.59 3.85 -29.21
N ASP A 153 5.16 4.72 -28.38
CA ASP A 153 6.52 4.59 -27.85
C ASP A 153 6.48 4.39 -26.33
N PRO A 154 6.55 3.13 -25.84
CA PRO A 154 6.53 2.82 -24.43
C PRO A 154 7.83 3.14 -23.70
N LYS A 155 8.87 3.68 -24.37
CA LYS A 155 10.15 4.03 -23.72
C LYS A 155 10.70 2.89 -22.85
N ILE A 156 10.80 1.70 -23.44
CA ILE A 156 11.27 0.51 -22.74
C ILE A 156 12.76 0.65 -22.41
N THR A 157 13.13 0.35 -21.17
CA THR A 157 14.51 0.44 -20.67
C THR A 157 14.79 -0.73 -19.75
N TRP A 158 15.78 -1.55 -20.11
CA TRP A 158 16.25 -2.63 -19.27
C TRP A 158 17.37 -2.15 -18.34
N HIS A 159 17.13 -2.18 -17.03
CA HIS A 159 18.10 -1.76 -16.01
C HIS A 159 19.04 -2.91 -15.63
N THR A 160 18.50 -4.12 -15.58
CA THR A 160 19.20 -5.40 -15.36
C THR A 160 18.42 -6.49 -16.10
N PRO A 161 18.96 -7.72 -16.28
CA PRO A 161 18.17 -8.82 -16.85
C PRO A 161 16.91 -9.19 -16.05
N ASN A 162 16.79 -8.68 -14.83
CA ASN A 162 15.69 -8.92 -13.90
C ASN A 162 14.84 -7.67 -13.64
N SER A 163 15.05 -6.57 -14.38
CA SER A 163 14.31 -5.33 -14.18
C SER A 163 14.19 -4.51 -15.46
N VAL A 164 12.96 -4.26 -15.87
CA VAL A 164 12.60 -3.47 -17.05
C VAL A 164 11.61 -2.39 -16.66
N SER A 165 11.76 -1.19 -17.22
CA SER A 165 10.78 -0.11 -17.11
C SER A 165 10.18 0.25 -18.45
N PHE A 166 8.94 0.69 -18.45
CA PHE A 166 8.21 1.13 -19.64
C PHE A 166 7.05 2.05 -19.22
N ASN A 167 6.49 2.77 -20.17
CA ASN A 167 5.38 3.68 -19.98
C ASN A 167 4.05 3.00 -20.31
N ILE A 168 3.05 3.23 -19.48
CA ILE A 168 1.64 2.86 -19.70
C ILE A 168 0.78 4.10 -19.49
N ILE A 169 -0.27 4.22 -20.28
CA ILE A 169 -1.30 5.24 -20.11
C ILE A 169 -2.52 4.62 -19.44
N ALA A 170 -3.08 5.34 -18.46
CA ALA A 170 -4.39 5.05 -17.91
C ALA A 170 -5.32 6.26 -18.05
N GLU A 171 -6.58 5.97 -18.37
CA GLU A 171 -7.63 6.97 -18.53
C GLU A 171 -8.75 6.73 -17.53
N TYR A 172 -9.14 7.75 -16.78
CA TYR A 172 -10.15 7.63 -15.74
C TYR A 172 -10.76 8.99 -15.40
N THR A 173 -11.96 8.99 -14.81
CA THR A 173 -12.52 10.18 -14.17
C THR A 173 -12.19 10.14 -12.69
N ALA A 174 -11.74 11.25 -12.10
CA ALA A 174 -11.40 11.28 -10.68
C ALA A 174 -11.85 12.56 -9.97
N LEU A 175 -12.11 12.44 -8.67
CA LEU A 175 -12.25 13.55 -7.75
C LEU A 175 -10.90 14.24 -7.56
N VAL A 176 -10.79 15.49 -8.02
CA VAL A 176 -9.60 16.32 -7.83
C VAL A 176 -9.72 17.22 -6.60
N SER A 177 -10.94 17.51 -6.16
CA SER A 177 -11.27 18.13 -4.88
C SER A 177 -12.55 17.50 -4.30
N ASP A 178 -13.07 18.05 -3.20
CA ASP A 178 -14.30 17.54 -2.56
C ASP A 178 -15.59 17.78 -3.35
N ILE A 179 -15.52 18.57 -4.42
CA ILE A 179 -16.65 18.98 -5.25
C ILE A 179 -16.35 18.96 -6.76
N HIS A 180 -15.10 18.71 -7.17
CA HIS A 180 -14.71 18.74 -8.58
C HIS A 180 -14.24 17.38 -9.07
N THR A 181 -14.68 17.02 -10.28
CA THR A 181 -14.18 15.87 -11.02
C THR A 181 -13.47 16.33 -12.29
N GLU A 182 -12.48 15.56 -12.75
CA GLU A 182 -11.84 15.75 -14.04
C GLU A 182 -11.67 14.39 -14.74
N ASP A 183 -11.71 14.40 -16.07
CA ASP A 183 -11.19 13.31 -16.87
C ASP A 183 -9.67 13.44 -16.91
N ILE A 184 -8.96 12.35 -16.60
CA ILE A 184 -7.51 12.32 -16.48
C ILE A 184 -6.95 11.26 -17.42
N VAL A 185 -5.99 11.68 -18.24
CA VAL A 185 -5.09 10.79 -18.99
C VAL A 185 -3.72 10.89 -18.32
N GLN A 186 -3.30 9.83 -17.65
CA GLN A 186 -2.07 9.79 -16.86
C GLN A 186 -1.10 8.78 -17.46
N THR A 187 0.10 9.24 -17.79
CA THR A 187 1.22 8.36 -18.11
C THR A 187 1.92 7.94 -16.82
N TYR A 188 2.16 6.63 -16.70
CA TYR A 188 2.90 6.01 -15.62
C TYR A 188 4.15 5.33 -16.18
N ASN A 189 5.29 5.53 -15.52
CA ASN A 189 6.44 4.66 -15.70
C ASN A 189 6.32 3.48 -14.75
N VAL A 190 6.14 2.29 -15.30
CA VAL A 190 6.07 1.04 -14.56
C VAL A 190 7.42 0.35 -14.67
N ARG A 191 7.99 -0.02 -13.53
CA ARG A 191 9.22 -0.82 -13.46
C ARG A 191 8.92 -2.17 -12.84
N LEU A 192 9.13 -3.24 -13.60
CA LEU A 192 8.95 -4.61 -13.14
C LEU A 192 10.24 -5.19 -12.53
N TYR A 193 10.04 -6.18 -11.67
CA TYR A 193 11.10 -6.94 -11.02
C TYR A 193 10.77 -8.44 -11.01
N ARG A 194 11.81 -9.24 -11.16
CA ARG A 194 11.81 -10.70 -10.99
C ARG A 194 13.08 -11.12 -10.27
N GLU A 195 13.10 -12.33 -9.73
CA GLU A 195 14.26 -12.83 -8.97
C GLU A 195 15.39 -13.32 -9.89
N ALA A 196 15.04 -13.96 -11.00
CA ALA A 196 15.98 -14.46 -12.01
C ALA A 196 15.33 -14.46 -13.41
N GLU A 197 16.14 -14.67 -14.45
CA GLU A 197 15.71 -14.53 -15.85
C GLU A 197 14.65 -15.56 -16.28
N ASP A 198 14.63 -16.72 -15.63
CA ASP A 198 13.68 -17.83 -15.86
C ASP A 198 12.46 -17.77 -14.93
N LYS A 199 12.38 -16.78 -14.03
CA LYS A 199 11.30 -16.65 -13.05
C LYS A 199 10.25 -15.65 -13.52
N PRO A 200 8.97 -15.84 -13.11
CA PRO A 200 7.92 -14.88 -13.43
C PRO A 200 8.20 -13.53 -12.79
N TRP A 201 7.70 -12.47 -13.43
CA TRP A 201 7.62 -11.15 -12.80
C TRP A 201 6.69 -11.22 -11.59
N ASN A 202 7.17 -10.80 -10.43
CA ASN A 202 6.43 -10.93 -9.16
C ASN A 202 6.16 -9.59 -8.49
N ASN A 203 6.76 -8.51 -8.99
CA ASN A 203 6.66 -7.21 -8.37
C ASN A 203 6.81 -6.08 -9.39
N PHE A 204 6.27 -4.92 -9.07
CA PHE A 204 6.44 -3.71 -9.84
C PHE A 204 6.42 -2.45 -8.97
N ILE A 205 6.95 -1.35 -9.50
CA ILE A 205 6.77 -0.01 -8.97
C ILE A 205 6.15 0.84 -10.07
N SER A 206 5.23 1.74 -9.72
CA SER A 206 4.62 2.68 -10.64
C SER A 206 4.90 4.11 -10.19
N SER A 207 5.40 4.92 -11.13
CA SER A 207 5.72 6.33 -10.92
C SER A 207 4.96 7.19 -11.91
N LYS A 208 4.40 8.30 -11.45
CA LYS A 208 3.64 9.23 -12.30
C LYS A 208 4.61 10.03 -13.17
N LEU A 209 4.33 10.13 -14.46
CA LEU A 209 5.02 11.03 -15.38
C LEU A 209 4.06 12.19 -15.74
N GLU A 210 3.66 12.29 -17.01
CA GLU A 210 2.79 13.34 -17.52
C GLU A 210 1.31 13.08 -17.17
N ARG A 211 0.60 14.14 -16.83
CA ARG A 211 -0.84 14.15 -16.59
C ARG A 211 -1.51 15.19 -17.48
N LYS A 212 -2.50 14.76 -18.25
CA LYS A 212 -3.42 15.65 -18.97
C LYS A 212 -4.79 15.55 -18.31
N THR A 213 -5.46 16.69 -18.15
CA THR A 213 -6.80 16.74 -17.58
C THR A 213 -7.77 17.50 -18.49
N SER A 214 -9.03 17.11 -18.45
CA SER A 214 -10.10 17.71 -19.24
C SER A 214 -11.45 17.58 -18.53
N ASN A 215 -12.50 18.19 -19.09
CA ASN A 215 -13.89 18.03 -18.64
C ASN A 215 -14.09 18.25 -17.14
N ARG A 216 -13.54 19.34 -16.60
CA ARG A 216 -13.76 19.69 -15.20
C ARG A 216 -15.25 19.97 -14.95
N LYS A 217 -15.83 19.25 -13.98
CA LYS A 217 -17.23 19.41 -13.56
C LYS A 217 -17.29 19.66 -12.07
N GLU A 218 -18.23 20.52 -11.66
CA GLU A 218 -18.53 20.82 -10.26
C GLU A 218 -19.82 20.11 -9.86
N TYR A 219 -19.84 19.60 -8.63
CA TYR A 219 -20.95 18.87 -8.04
C TYR A 219 -21.18 19.34 -6.61
N SER A 220 -22.42 19.25 -6.14
CA SER A 220 -22.70 19.40 -4.71
C SER A 220 -22.01 18.30 -3.91
N ARG A 221 -21.74 18.57 -2.62
CA ARG A 221 -21.18 17.56 -1.70
C ARG A 221 -22.07 16.32 -1.58
N SER A 222 -23.39 16.50 -1.71
CA SER A 222 -24.35 15.39 -1.72
C SER A 222 -24.21 14.49 -2.94
N GLU A 223 -23.98 15.08 -4.11
CA GLU A 223 -23.77 14.32 -5.35
C GLU A 223 -22.43 13.58 -5.32
N VAL A 224 -21.34 14.23 -4.89
CA VAL A 224 -20.03 13.57 -4.73
C VAL A 224 -20.11 12.38 -3.79
N LYS A 225 -20.87 12.48 -2.69
CA LYS A 225 -21.05 11.36 -1.74
C LYS A 225 -21.74 10.13 -2.37
N GLN A 226 -22.48 10.31 -3.47
CA GLN A 226 -23.13 9.22 -4.20
C GLN A 226 -22.20 8.62 -5.27
N MET A 227 -21.11 9.29 -5.62
CA MET A 227 -20.12 8.81 -6.58
C MET A 227 -19.18 7.80 -5.92
N LYS A 228 -19.44 6.52 -6.16
CA LYS A 228 -18.55 5.45 -5.67
C LYS A 228 -17.20 5.53 -6.38
N THR A 229 -16.14 5.53 -5.59
CA THR A 229 -14.77 5.43 -6.10
C THR A 229 -14.38 3.99 -6.39
N LEU A 230 -13.37 3.78 -7.23
CA LEU A 230 -12.82 2.46 -7.55
C LEU A 230 -12.48 1.68 -6.28
N GLY A 231 -11.77 2.31 -5.34
CA GLY A 231 -11.45 1.68 -4.06
C GLY A 231 -12.67 1.35 -3.19
N GLU A 232 -13.78 2.08 -3.29
CA GLU A 232 -15.03 1.72 -2.61
C GLU A 232 -15.74 0.57 -3.29
N ILE A 233 -15.75 0.55 -4.62
CA ILE A 233 -16.32 -0.54 -5.43
C ILE A 233 -15.59 -1.86 -5.12
N ASP A 234 -14.26 -1.86 -5.16
CA ASP A 234 -13.47 -3.06 -4.89
C ASP A 234 -13.67 -3.56 -3.44
N ARG A 235 -13.76 -2.65 -2.47
CA ARG A 235 -14.06 -3.02 -1.07
C ARG A 235 -15.46 -3.60 -0.90
N GLU A 236 -16.46 -3.06 -1.60
CA GLU A 236 -17.83 -3.59 -1.59
C GLU A 236 -17.85 -4.99 -2.23
N GLN A 237 -17.17 -5.17 -3.37
CA GLN A 237 -17.06 -6.48 -4.02
C GLN A 237 -16.37 -7.51 -3.13
N ALA A 238 -15.27 -7.13 -2.47
CA ALA A 238 -14.58 -8.00 -1.51
C ALA A 238 -15.48 -8.34 -0.30
N ALA A 239 -16.22 -7.36 0.24
CA ALA A 239 -17.17 -7.59 1.32
C ALA A 239 -18.32 -8.51 0.90
N GLN A 240 -18.85 -8.36 -0.32
CA GLN A 240 -19.87 -9.24 -0.89
C GLN A 240 -19.34 -10.66 -1.10
N ALA A 241 -18.10 -10.83 -1.59
CA ALA A 241 -17.48 -12.14 -1.75
C ALA A 241 -17.29 -12.84 -0.40
N ALA A 242 -16.81 -12.11 0.62
CA ALA A 242 -16.70 -12.62 1.99
C ALA A 242 -18.06 -13.02 2.55
N LEU A 243 -19.08 -12.17 2.41
CA LEU A 243 -20.45 -12.47 2.84
C LEU A 243 -21.02 -13.71 2.13
N SER A 244 -20.70 -13.91 0.85
CA SER A 244 -21.17 -15.05 0.06
C SER A 244 -20.49 -16.37 0.47
N SER A 245 -19.32 -16.29 1.10
CA SER A 245 -18.61 -17.45 1.66
C SER A 245 -19.14 -17.90 3.03
N LEU A 246 -19.91 -17.05 3.71
CA LEU A 246 -20.55 -17.40 4.97
C LEU A 246 -21.69 -18.41 4.77
N PRO A 247 -22.02 -19.21 5.79
CA PRO A 247 -23.11 -20.18 5.70
C PRO A 247 -24.44 -19.48 5.36
N GLN A 248 -25.15 -20.03 4.38
CA GLN A 248 -26.49 -19.55 4.06
C GLN A 248 -27.43 -19.90 5.21
N MET A 249 -28.05 -18.87 5.77
CA MET A 249 -29.04 -19.00 6.84
C MET A 249 -30.39 -18.47 6.37
N ASP A 250 -31.43 -19.27 6.59
CA ASP A 250 -32.81 -18.83 6.53
C ASP A 250 -33.14 -18.09 7.84
N ILE A 251 -33.20 -16.76 7.76
CA ILE A 251 -33.48 -15.91 8.93
C ILE A 251 -34.96 -15.57 8.89
N PRO A 252 -35.75 -15.98 9.90
CA PRO A 252 -37.18 -15.70 9.91
C PRO A 252 -37.43 -14.20 10.03
N LYS A 253 -38.60 -13.76 9.53
CA LYS A 253 -39.09 -12.41 9.83
C LYS A 253 -39.54 -12.34 11.28
N PHE A 254 -38.85 -11.53 12.07
CA PHE A 254 -39.18 -11.32 13.48
C PHE A 254 -40.39 -10.41 13.65
N LYS A 255 -41.37 -10.82 14.46
CA LYS A 255 -42.56 -10.02 14.79
C LYS A 255 -42.22 -8.96 15.85
N SER A 256 -41.28 -9.28 16.75
CA SER A 256 -40.82 -8.40 17.81
C SER A 256 -39.29 -8.38 17.92
N GLY A 257 -38.74 -7.32 18.53
CA GLY A 257 -37.32 -7.29 18.85
C GLY A 257 -36.91 -8.32 19.91
N VAL A 258 -37.85 -8.77 20.75
CA VAL A 258 -37.63 -9.88 21.69
C VAL A 258 -37.34 -11.18 20.94
N GLU A 259 -38.13 -11.50 19.90
CA GLU A 259 -37.89 -12.68 19.06
C GLU A 259 -36.50 -12.63 18.38
N LEU A 260 -36.12 -11.46 17.85
CA LEU A 260 -34.78 -11.24 17.29
C LEU A 260 -33.66 -11.51 18.32
N VAL A 261 -33.83 -10.99 19.54
CA VAL A 261 -32.87 -11.17 20.64
C VAL A 261 -32.76 -12.63 21.06
N LEU A 262 -33.89 -13.32 21.22
CA LEU A 262 -33.90 -14.74 21.61
C LEU A 262 -33.32 -15.63 20.52
N TYR A 263 -33.52 -15.28 19.26
CA TYR A 263 -32.89 -15.98 18.14
C TYR A 263 -31.36 -15.85 18.21
N LEU A 264 -30.84 -14.62 18.36
CA LEU A 264 -29.40 -14.41 18.51
C LEU A 264 -28.85 -15.12 19.76
N HIS A 265 -29.57 -15.06 20.88
CA HIS A 265 -29.19 -15.73 22.11
C HIS A 265 -29.02 -17.24 21.91
N ASN A 266 -29.99 -17.89 21.27
CA ASN A 266 -29.89 -19.32 20.92
C ASN A 266 -28.72 -19.60 19.97
N LEU A 267 -28.49 -18.72 19.00
CA LEU A 267 -27.36 -18.85 18.08
C LEU A 267 -26.00 -18.68 18.78
N LEU A 268 -25.90 -17.82 19.79
CA LEU A 268 -24.69 -17.68 20.62
C LEU A 268 -24.47 -18.90 21.54
N LEU A 269 -25.52 -19.66 21.87
CA LEU A 269 -25.42 -20.88 22.68
C LEU A 269 -25.02 -22.11 21.86
N ASP A 270 -25.58 -22.29 20.66
CA ASP A 270 -25.42 -23.54 19.88
C ASP A 270 -24.90 -23.37 18.47
N GLY A 271 -24.90 -22.15 17.93
CA GLY A 271 -24.40 -21.90 16.59
C GLY A 271 -22.88 -21.94 16.52
N THR A 272 -22.37 -21.84 15.29
CA THR A 272 -20.94 -21.62 15.03
C THR A 272 -20.62 -20.12 14.96
N PRO A 273 -19.34 -19.73 15.09
CA PRO A 273 -18.89 -18.36 14.84
C PRO A 273 -19.38 -17.80 13.49
N GLU A 274 -19.30 -18.60 12.43
CA GLU A 274 -19.67 -18.21 11.07
C GLU A 274 -21.18 -18.05 10.91
N GLN A 275 -21.99 -18.85 11.61
CA GLN A 275 -23.44 -18.67 11.65
C GLN A 275 -23.82 -17.38 12.40
N VAL A 276 -23.16 -17.10 13.54
CA VAL A 276 -23.37 -15.83 14.25
C VAL A 276 -22.98 -14.64 13.38
N GLU A 277 -21.86 -14.73 12.67
CA GLU A 277 -21.44 -13.71 11.71
C GLU A 277 -22.47 -13.51 10.61
N ALA A 278 -22.89 -14.58 9.93
CA ALA A 278 -23.89 -14.54 8.86
C ALA A 278 -25.22 -13.91 9.33
N PHE A 279 -25.65 -14.28 10.53
CA PHE A 279 -26.85 -13.73 11.15
C PHE A 279 -26.70 -12.23 11.44
N LEU A 280 -25.59 -11.80 12.05
CA LEU A 280 -25.36 -10.40 12.36
C LEU A 280 -25.23 -9.56 11.08
N MET A 281 -24.55 -10.05 10.05
CA MET A 281 -24.47 -9.36 8.76
C MET A 281 -25.84 -9.04 8.15
N LYS A 282 -26.84 -9.90 8.36
CA LYS A 282 -28.22 -9.69 7.84
C LYS A 282 -29.12 -8.88 8.79
N THR A 283 -28.79 -8.83 10.08
CA THR A 283 -29.68 -8.28 11.13
C THR A 283 -29.15 -7.03 11.80
N LEU A 284 -27.91 -6.61 11.55
CA LEU A 284 -27.40 -5.32 12.02
C LEU A 284 -28.12 -4.14 11.37
N ALA A 285 -28.23 -3.04 12.10
CA ALA A 285 -28.81 -1.81 11.61
C ALA A 285 -27.91 -1.14 10.56
N PRO A 286 -28.46 -0.30 9.64
CA PRO A 286 -27.68 0.39 8.61
C PRO A 286 -26.49 1.20 9.15
N SER A 287 -26.56 1.70 10.38
CA SER A 287 -25.46 2.41 11.05
C SER A 287 -24.22 1.56 11.32
N ALA A 288 -24.28 0.24 11.16
CA ALA A 288 -23.13 -0.67 11.26
C ALA A 288 -22.32 -0.77 9.95
N PHE A 289 -22.85 -0.23 8.85
CA PHE A 289 -22.25 -0.30 7.52
C PHE A 289 -21.67 1.05 7.09
N VAL A 290 -20.82 1.03 6.08
CA VAL A 290 -20.39 2.24 5.38
C VAL A 290 -21.62 2.87 4.71
N SER A 291 -21.69 4.20 4.70
CA SER A 291 -22.83 4.94 4.12
C SER A 291 -23.11 4.49 2.69
N GLY A 292 -24.33 4.01 2.41
CA GLY A 292 -24.73 3.53 1.08
C GLY A 292 -24.30 2.09 0.77
N SER A 293 -23.71 1.38 1.74
CA SER A 293 -23.40 -0.04 1.67
C SER A 293 -24.35 -0.85 2.54
N THR A 294 -24.61 -2.09 2.13
CA THR A 294 -25.33 -3.11 2.90
C THR A 294 -24.45 -4.29 3.29
N THR A 295 -23.17 -4.29 2.88
CA THR A 295 -22.25 -5.44 3.09
C THR A 295 -20.92 -5.02 3.69
N GLN A 296 -20.43 -3.82 3.36
CA GLN A 296 -19.19 -3.30 3.91
C GLN A 296 -19.45 -2.72 5.32
N LEU A 297 -18.96 -3.43 6.34
CA LEU A 297 -19.02 -2.95 7.72
C LEU A 297 -18.15 -1.70 7.90
N ASN A 298 -18.63 -0.76 8.71
CA ASN A 298 -17.78 0.26 9.29
C ASN A 298 -17.08 -0.27 10.55
N ARG A 299 -16.18 0.52 11.14
CA ARG A 299 -15.41 0.11 12.33
C ARG A 299 -16.31 -0.40 13.46
N ARG A 300 -17.39 0.30 13.77
CA ARG A 300 -18.32 -0.09 14.84
C ARG A 300 -18.99 -1.43 14.54
N GLY A 301 -19.49 -1.61 13.32
CA GLY A 301 -20.11 -2.87 12.90
C GLY A 301 -19.15 -4.05 12.99
N ALA A 302 -17.92 -3.87 12.50
CA ALA A 302 -16.86 -4.88 12.60
C ALA A 302 -16.52 -5.21 14.06
N ASP A 303 -16.36 -4.19 14.91
CA ASP A 303 -16.08 -4.39 16.34
C ASP A 303 -17.23 -5.13 17.05
N MET A 304 -18.48 -4.85 16.71
CA MET A 304 -19.65 -5.54 17.28
C MET A 304 -19.62 -7.05 16.97
N ILE A 305 -19.42 -7.43 15.71
CA ILE A 305 -19.35 -8.85 15.29
C ILE A 305 -18.14 -9.52 15.92
N ASN A 306 -16.95 -8.93 15.78
CA ASN A 306 -15.71 -9.52 16.26
C ASN A 306 -15.72 -9.73 17.77
N ASN A 307 -16.23 -8.76 18.54
CA ASN A 307 -16.31 -8.89 19.99
C ASN A 307 -17.37 -9.92 20.41
N ALA A 308 -18.51 -9.97 19.72
CA ALA A 308 -19.53 -11.00 19.99
C ALA A 308 -18.96 -12.41 19.78
N ILE A 309 -18.35 -12.66 18.63
CA ILE A 309 -17.74 -13.96 18.30
C ILE A 309 -16.61 -14.29 19.28
N LYS A 310 -15.70 -13.34 19.52
CA LYS A 310 -14.57 -13.54 20.44
C LYS A 310 -15.05 -13.90 21.84
N ASN A 311 -15.97 -13.14 22.39
CA ASN A 311 -16.46 -13.35 23.75
C ASN A 311 -17.32 -14.60 23.88
N ALA A 312 -18.05 -14.97 22.82
CA ALA A 312 -18.93 -16.12 22.87
C ALA A 312 -18.20 -17.46 22.70
N PHE A 313 -17.23 -17.54 21.78
CA PHE A 313 -16.68 -18.82 21.33
C PHE A 313 -15.18 -18.99 21.58
N LYS A 314 -14.39 -17.91 21.54
CA LYS A 314 -12.91 -18.02 21.48
C LYS A 314 -12.21 -17.90 22.82
N LYS A 315 -12.96 -17.57 23.88
CA LYS A 315 -12.42 -17.37 25.23
C LYS A 315 -12.57 -18.62 26.10
N ARG A 316 -11.81 -18.70 27.19
CA ARG A 316 -11.80 -19.84 28.13
C ARG A 316 -13.18 -20.09 28.74
N GLY A 317 -13.84 -19.02 29.20
CA GLY A 317 -15.25 -19.03 29.54
C GLY A 317 -16.09 -18.62 28.34
N THR A 318 -16.85 -19.57 27.79
CA THR A 318 -17.71 -19.38 26.60
C THR A 318 -19.10 -18.88 26.99
N TYR A 319 -19.83 -18.32 26.01
CA TYR A 319 -21.23 -17.93 26.22
C TYR A 319 -22.10 -19.13 26.61
N LYS A 320 -21.93 -20.26 25.90
CA LYS A 320 -22.61 -21.51 26.18
C LYS A 320 -22.41 -21.96 27.62
N GLN A 321 -21.24 -21.79 28.22
CA GLN A 321 -21.02 -22.20 29.61
C GLN A 321 -21.72 -21.29 30.63
N GLN A 322 -21.92 -20.01 30.31
CA GLN A 322 -22.32 -18.99 31.28
C GLN A 322 -23.77 -18.51 31.14
N TYR A 323 -24.48 -18.99 30.13
CA TYR A 323 -25.85 -18.58 29.84
C TYR A 323 -26.76 -19.78 29.67
N CYS A 324 -28.00 -19.63 30.14
CA CYS A 324 -29.05 -20.66 30.09
C CYS A 324 -29.88 -20.53 28.81
N ARG A 325 -30.41 -21.64 28.31
CA ARG A 325 -31.33 -21.72 27.14
C ARG A 325 -32.54 -20.82 27.30
N ASN A 326 -33.11 -20.85 28.50
CA ASN A 326 -34.22 -20.00 28.91
C ASN A 326 -33.64 -18.80 29.67
N PRO A 327 -33.42 -17.67 28.98
CA PRO A 327 -32.59 -16.59 29.53
C PRO A 327 -33.23 -15.87 30.71
N PHE A 328 -32.40 -15.56 31.72
CA PHE A 328 -32.78 -14.68 32.81
C PHE A 328 -32.72 -13.21 32.36
N VAL A 329 -33.85 -12.68 31.91
CA VAL A 329 -33.94 -11.27 31.47
C VAL A 329 -33.97 -10.33 32.68
N ASP A 330 -33.02 -9.39 32.72
CA ASP A 330 -33.00 -8.33 33.72
C ASP A 330 -34.04 -7.25 33.39
N LYS A 331 -35.23 -7.37 33.97
CA LYS A 331 -36.34 -6.43 33.77
C LYS A 331 -36.03 -5.01 34.26
N ARG A 332 -35.07 -4.81 35.18
CA ARG A 332 -34.72 -3.49 35.72
C ARG A 332 -33.87 -2.68 34.75
N ARG A 333 -32.97 -3.35 34.01
CA ARG A 333 -32.09 -2.71 33.01
C ARG A 333 -32.65 -2.78 31.59
N SER A 334 -33.56 -3.72 31.31
CA SER A 334 -34.19 -3.87 30.00
C SER A 334 -35.25 -2.79 29.75
N SER A 335 -35.46 -2.45 28.48
CA SER A 335 -36.41 -1.46 28.01
C SER A 335 -37.07 -1.93 26.70
N LYS A 336 -37.94 -1.09 26.12
CA LYS A 336 -38.64 -1.40 24.85
C LYS A 336 -37.70 -1.60 23.65
N SER A 337 -36.43 -1.19 23.74
CA SER A 337 -35.44 -1.24 22.65
C SER A 337 -34.12 -1.89 23.05
N ARG A 338 -34.07 -2.50 24.25
CA ARG A 338 -32.84 -3.10 24.78
C ARG A 338 -33.17 -4.21 25.76
N ILE A 339 -32.53 -5.36 25.62
CA ILE A 339 -32.67 -6.48 26.54
C ILE A 339 -31.31 -6.79 27.15
N TYR A 340 -31.30 -6.96 28.47
CA TYR A 340 -30.17 -7.49 29.22
C TYR A 340 -30.48 -8.93 29.63
N ILE A 341 -29.65 -9.86 29.17
CA ILE A 341 -29.68 -11.26 29.59
C ILE A 341 -28.58 -11.45 30.63
N ASN A 342 -28.95 -11.90 31.83
CA ASN A 342 -28.00 -12.27 32.86
C ASN A 342 -27.49 -13.68 32.60
N GLY A 343 -26.19 -13.90 32.82
CA GLY A 343 -25.67 -15.26 32.87
C GLY A 343 -26.08 -15.96 34.17
N CYS A 344 -25.83 -17.26 34.23
CA CYS A 344 -26.03 -18.09 35.41
C CYS A 344 -25.00 -17.82 36.53
N ILE A 345 -24.04 -16.94 36.28
CA ILE A 345 -23.02 -16.51 37.24
C ILE A 345 -23.13 -15.01 37.54
N ASN A 346 -22.76 -14.60 38.75
CA ASN A 346 -22.84 -13.21 39.16
C ASN A 346 -21.96 -12.29 38.30
N LYS A 347 -22.43 -11.04 38.11
CA LYS A 347 -21.74 -9.96 37.40
C LYS A 347 -21.43 -10.22 35.92
N VAL A 348 -22.16 -11.12 35.26
CA VAL A 348 -22.09 -11.29 33.80
C VAL A 348 -23.44 -10.97 33.16
N SER A 349 -23.44 -10.13 32.13
CA SER A 349 -24.66 -9.81 31.38
C SER A 349 -24.34 -9.49 29.92
N THR A 350 -25.24 -9.93 29.04
CA THR A 350 -25.20 -9.63 27.61
C THR A 350 -26.32 -8.66 27.29
N MET A 351 -25.98 -7.62 26.54
CA MET A 351 -26.88 -6.52 26.20
C MET A 351 -27.07 -6.50 24.70
N ILE A 352 -28.33 -6.53 24.28
CA ILE A 352 -28.71 -6.48 22.86
C ILE A 352 -29.72 -5.36 22.71
N ALA A 353 -29.35 -4.32 21.96
CA ALA A 353 -30.24 -3.23 21.60
C ALA A 353 -30.76 -3.42 20.18
N PHE A 354 -32.01 -3.04 19.95
CA PHE A 354 -32.69 -3.23 18.67
C PHE A 354 -33.66 -2.10 18.36
N GLY A 355 -34.01 -1.96 17.09
CA GLY A 355 -34.99 -0.99 16.61
C GLY A 355 -35.58 -1.40 15.27
N LYS A 356 -36.67 -0.73 14.84
CA LYS A 356 -37.25 -0.93 13.51
C LYS A 356 -36.59 -0.03 12.47
N PHE A 357 -36.06 -0.63 11.42
CA PHE A 357 -35.41 0.07 10.29
C PHE A 357 -36.13 -0.26 8.97
N GLY A 358 -35.99 0.65 8.00
CA GLY A 358 -36.77 0.59 6.76
C GLY A 358 -38.25 0.94 6.96
N GLY A 359 -39.07 0.50 6.01
CA GLY A 359 -40.50 0.81 5.95
C GLY A 359 -40.82 2.16 5.31
N GLY A 360 -42.10 2.44 5.16
CA GLY A 360 -42.64 3.70 4.67
C GLY A 360 -43.54 4.36 5.71
N TYR A 361 -44.21 5.44 5.31
CA TYR A 361 -45.26 6.07 6.11
C TYR A 361 -46.60 5.84 5.43
N LYS A 362 -47.61 5.46 6.21
CA LYS A 362 -49.01 5.44 5.80
C LYS A 362 -49.77 6.31 6.79
N GLU A 363 -50.36 7.40 6.30
CA GLU A 363 -51.12 8.36 7.12
C GLU A 363 -50.31 8.91 8.31
N GLY A 364 -49.04 9.24 8.09
CA GLY A 364 -48.14 9.76 9.15
C GLY A 364 -47.62 8.68 10.13
N VAL A 365 -48.07 7.43 10.01
CA VAL A 365 -47.59 6.31 10.82
C VAL A 365 -46.55 5.50 10.05
N LYS A 366 -45.39 5.26 10.67
CA LYS A 366 -44.34 4.43 10.08
C LYS A 366 -44.80 2.97 10.02
N THR A 367 -44.90 2.41 8.82
CA THR A 367 -45.33 1.03 8.55
C THR A 367 -44.24 0.25 7.78
N GLY A 368 -44.17 -1.07 7.94
CA GLY A 368 -43.30 -1.92 7.11
C GLY A 368 -41.80 -1.95 7.43
N GLY A 369 -41.39 -1.71 8.68
CA GLY A 369 -39.98 -1.83 9.11
C GLY A 369 -39.62 -3.21 9.68
N GLU A 370 -38.34 -3.60 9.53
CA GLU A 370 -37.76 -4.82 10.09
C GLU A 370 -37.02 -4.55 11.40
N TRP A 371 -37.05 -5.50 12.33
CA TRP A 371 -36.24 -5.42 13.55
C TRP A 371 -34.78 -5.68 13.22
N LYS A 372 -33.91 -4.74 13.62
CA LYS A 372 -32.45 -4.83 13.46
C LYS A 372 -31.75 -4.56 14.79
N ILE A 373 -30.56 -5.15 14.94
CA ILE A 373 -29.67 -4.96 16.08
C ILE A 373 -28.91 -3.65 15.91
N THR A 374 -29.03 -2.75 16.89
CA THR A 374 -28.37 -1.43 16.90
C THR A 374 -27.13 -1.42 17.79
N ASP A 375 -27.07 -2.32 18.77
CA ASP A 375 -25.94 -2.46 19.68
C ASP A 375 -25.88 -3.89 20.25
N LEU A 376 -24.66 -4.36 20.51
CA LEU A 376 -24.40 -5.72 20.97
C LEU A 376 -23.17 -5.74 21.86
N TYR A 377 -23.38 -6.17 23.10
CA TYR A 377 -22.31 -6.47 24.04
C TYR A 377 -22.52 -7.88 24.58
N VAL A 378 -21.58 -8.78 24.28
CA VAL A 378 -21.57 -10.15 24.83
C VAL A 378 -20.61 -10.19 26.01
N GLY A 379 -21.15 -10.38 27.21
CA GLY A 379 -20.37 -10.50 28.43
C GLY A 379 -20.04 -11.96 28.74
N THR A 380 -18.78 -12.25 29.06
CA THR A 380 -18.35 -13.55 29.62
C THR A 380 -17.25 -13.31 30.64
N ARG A 381 -17.30 -13.98 31.80
CA ARG A 381 -16.23 -13.98 32.81
C ARG A 381 -15.12 -14.95 32.42
N GLN A 382 -13.89 -14.57 32.75
CA GLN A 382 -12.68 -15.30 32.35
C GLN A 382 -11.79 -15.69 33.52
N ASP A 383 -12.16 -15.26 34.73
CA ASP A 383 -11.43 -15.57 35.97
C ASP A 383 -11.63 -17.04 36.39
N ASP A 384 -10.66 -17.57 37.13
CA ASP A 384 -10.61 -18.97 37.53
C ASP A 384 -11.79 -19.37 38.42
N ASP A 385 -12.20 -18.50 39.33
CA ASP A 385 -13.30 -18.74 40.26
C ASP A 385 -14.63 -18.96 39.52
N ALA A 386 -14.96 -18.09 38.55
CA ALA A 386 -16.17 -18.25 37.75
C ALA A 386 -16.20 -19.58 36.98
N ILE A 387 -15.06 -20.02 36.43
CA ILE A 387 -14.97 -21.24 35.63
C ILE A 387 -14.99 -22.48 36.54
N ALA A 388 -14.29 -22.43 37.67
CA ALA A 388 -14.34 -23.49 38.68
C ALA A 388 -15.76 -23.66 39.23
N TYR A 389 -16.47 -22.56 39.50
CA TYR A 389 -17.86 -22.60 39.93
C TYR A 389 -18.75 -23.31 38.91
N ILE A 390 -18.66 -22.95 37.62
CA ILE A 390 -19.45 -23.61 36.56
C ILE A 390 -19.12 -25.10 36.46
N ASN A 391 -17.83 -25.45 36.51
CA ASN A 391 -17.37 -26.83 36.40
C ASN A 391 -17.67 -27.68 37.65
N SER A 392 -18.03 -27.06 38.78
CA SER A 392 -18.42 -27.77 40.00
C SER A 392 -19.78 -28.46 39.89
N PHE A 393 -20.60 -28.09 38.89
CA PHE A 393 -21.91 -28.69 38.67
C PHE A 393 -21.81 -29.92 37.76
N SER A 394 -22.11 -31.10 38.30
CA SER A 394 -22.19 -32.35 37.53
C SER A 394 -23.40 -32.43 36.60
N ASN A 395 -24.43 -31.62 36.82
CA ASN A 395 -25.61 -31.50 35.97
C ASN A 395 -25.93 -30.03 35.71
N ARG A 396 -26.03 -29.67 34.43
CA ARG A 396 -26.30 -28.31 33.97
C ARG A 396 -27.64 -27.76 34.44
N SER A 397 -28.66 -28.60 34.66
CA SER A 397 -29.95 -28.14 35.18
C SER A 397 -29.85 -27.54 36.59
N LYS A 398 -28.80 -27.86 37.36
CA LYS A 398 -28.56 -27.22 38.66
C LYS A 398 -28.07 -25.77 38.53
N LEU A 399 -27.39 -25.47 37.41
CA LEU A 399 -26.90 -24.13 37.08
C LEU A 399 -27.97 -23.32 36.32
N CYS A 400 -28.77 -24.01 35.51
CA CYS A 400 -29.87 -23.46 34.72
C CYS A 400 -31.16 -24.23 35.04
N PRO A 401 -31.84 -23.93 36.17
CA PRO A 401 -33.00 -24.71 36.64
C PRO A 401 -34.24 -24.56 35.76
N ASN A 402 -34.26 -23.55 34.90
CA ASN A 402 -35.36 -23.30 33.98
C ASN A 402 -35.09 -23.83 32.56
N ASP A 403 -33.95 -24.48 32.31
CA ASP A 403 -33.58 -25.00 30.98
C ASP A 403 -34.27 -26.31 30.63
#